data_AF-A0A1C5YGG6-F1
#
_entry.id   AF-A0A1C5YGG6-F1
#
_cell.length_a   1.000
_cell.length_b   1.000
_cell.length_c   1.000
_cell.angle_alpha   90.00
_cell.angle_beta   90.00
_cell.angle_gamma   90.00
#
_symmetry.space_group_name_H-M   'P 1'
#
loop_
_entity.id
_entity.type
_entity.pdbx_description
1 polymer ?
#
loop_
_entity_poly.entity_id
_entity_poly.type
_entity_poly.pdbx_seq_one_letter_code
_entity_poly.pdbx_strand_id
1 'polypeptide(L)'
;MTMNEKYAEVFSKMDETFAARIKEERYPAMGYTSNLDLLCDFNVETLNRLLETYVPDERLEDMKVAKSIKTMEDLLHSVVYYCIHGIGGEVDVENTQVMSDSFNWQYGMGGTAVQAAMALSAVGCPSIVHLTDDSKEVCDILNTPYIYTISKDGRMIHTDECEQTADQEIHYIIQFKKGDVIRLGEQEAMIPTSNRMIVTKITVNEYVPFSEPYFRFIEEHAEKISSNVLSSFNALSDKNLLKERLEYVREHVHKYKKANPSGVVFFEDAHYHNTEVRNTCLETIYSECDIVSLNEEELAYTLESFDFNVVIEDIISCVEGARFIREKFGVKKGVVVHTANYAMYVGEKLDVDIELGLICGNLLATGKAANGWYAAKEQVKELLDLDLSPRGVSDLEKVQASKYADEVVLVPSKYIDKPKYTIGLGDSFVSGVQICF
;
A
#
# COMPACT_ATOMS: atom_id res chain seq x y z
N MET A 1 -30.76 -0.94 7.35
CA MET A 1 -29.73 0.01 7.81
C MET A 1 -29.15 0.67 6.58
N THR A 2 -29.12 2.00 6.54
CA THR A 2 -28.43 2.76 5.49
C THR A 2 -26.92 2.55 5.60
N MET A 3 -26.16 2.84 4.54
CA MET A 3 -24.71 2.68 4.58
C MET A 3 -24.06 3.60 5.64
N ASN A 4 -24.56 4.84 5.81
CA ASN A 4 -24.06 5.74 6.87
C ASN A 4 -24.30 5.20 8.28
N GLU A 5 -25.46 4.56 8.53
CA GLU A 5 -25.73 3.90 9.81
C GLU A 5 -24.78 2.71 10.05
N LYS A 6 -24.43 1.94 9.00
CA LYS A 6 -23.45 0.85 9.10
C LYS A 6 -22.05 1.37 9.44
N TYR A 7 -21.59 2.44 8.79
CA TYR A 7 -20.33 3.11 9.12
C TYR A 7 -20.29 3.55 10.59
N ALA A 8 -21.37 4.16 11.07
CA ALA A 8 -21.48 4.58 12.47
C ALA A 8 -21.49 3.39 13.44
N GLU A 9 -22.18 2.30 13.10
CA GLU A 9 -22.20 1.07 13.90
C GLU A 9 -20.81 0.44 13.99
N VAL A 10 -20.11 0.27 12.86
CA VAL A 10 -18.75 -0.27 12.82
C VAL A 10 -17.81 0.57 13.68
N PHE A 11 -17.83 1.90 13.51
CA PHE A 11 -17.02 2.80 14.32
C PHE A 11 -17.34 2.67 15.82
N SER A 12 -18.62 2.56 16.19
CA SER A 12 -19.03 2.45 17.60
C SER A 12 -18.55 1.16 18.27
N LYS A 13 -18.31 0.10 17.49
CA LYS A 13 -17.87 -1.21 17.96
C LYS A 13 -16.35 -1.41 17.91
N MET A 14 -15.60 -0.53 17.24
CA MET A 14 -14.15 -0.67 17.06
C MET A 14 -13.40 -0.94 18.37
N ASP A 15 -13.70 -0.21 19.46
CA ASP A 15 -13.03 -0.43 20.75
C ASP A 15 -13.24 -1.83 21.30
N GLU A 16 -14.47 -2.34 21.21
CA GLU A 16 -14.81 -3.69 21.68
C GLU A 16 -14.08 -4.73 20.83
N THR A 17 -14.08 -4.54 19.50
CA THR A 17 -13.34 -5.40 18.57
C THR A 17 -11.85 -5.43 18.89
N PHE A 18 -11.20 -4.28 19.08
CA PHE A 18 -9.77 -4.21 19.34
C PHE A 18 -9.41 -4.74 20.73
N ALA A 19 -10.21 -4.44 21.75
CA ALA A 19 -10.03 -4.99 23.09
C ALA A 19 -10.15 -6.52 23.10
N ALA A 20 -11.10 -7.08 22.35
CA ALA A 20 -11.22 -8.52 22.17
C ALA A 20 -9.98 -9.11 21.51
N ARG A 21 -9.49 -8.52 20.41
CA ARG A 21 -8.28 -8.99 19.71
C ARG A 21 -7.04 -8.96 20.60
N ILE A 22 -6.83 -7.88 21.36
CA ILE A 22 -5.71 -7.78 22.30
C ILE A 22 -5.80 -8.86 23.37
N LYS A 23 -6.99 -9.06 23.96
CA LYS A 23 -7.22 -10.07 25.00
C LYS A 23 -7.03 -11.50 24.48
N GLU A 24 -7.41 -11.75 23.23
CA GLU A 24 -7.29 -13.05 22.58
C GLU A 24 -5.90 -13.27 21.94
N GLU A 25 -5.02 -12.28 22.01
CA GLU A 25 -3.71 -12.30 21.36
C GLU A 25 -3.84 -12.60 19.85
N ARG A 26 -4.81 -11.94 19.19
CA ARG A 26 -5.17 -12.18 17.78
C ARG A 26 -4.53 -11.15 16.84
N TYR A 27 -3.53 -11.58 16.07
CA TYR A 27 -2.72 -10.70 15.23
C TYR A 27 -2.87 -10.98 13.73
N PRO A 28 -2.93 -9.96 12.87
CA PRO A 28 -2.50 -10.11 11.48
C PRO A 28 -0.96 -10.11 11.43
N ALA A 29 -0.40 -11.04 10.64
CA ALA A 29 1.01 -11.13 10.34
C ALA A 29 1.26 -10.47 8.98
N MET A 30 1.94 -9.31 8.98
CA MET A 30 2.10 -8.42 7.83
C MET A 30 3.50 -8.58 7.25
N GLY A 31 3.60 -8.92 5.96
CA GLY A 31 4.89 -8.98 5.26
C GLY A 31 4.85 -8.47 3.83
N TYR A 32 5.97 -8.11 3.20
CA TYR A 32 7.32 -8.39 3.73
C TYR A 32 8.26 -7.20 3.83
N THR A 33 8.17 -6.21 2.95
CA THR A 33 9.17 -5.13 2.92
C THR A 33 8.85 -3.99 3.87
N SER A 34 9.92 -3.37 4.38
CA SER A 34 9.96 -2.07 5.04
C SER A 34 11.03 -1.21 4.39
N ASN A 35 10.85 0.10 4.40
CA ASN A 35 11.87 1.07 4.02
C ASN A 35 11.56 2.44 4.66
N LEU A 36 12.58 3.30 4.75
CA LEU A 36 12.40 4.69 5.13
C LEU A 36 11.96 5.50 3.91
N ASP A 37 10.79 6.13 3.99
CA ASP A 37 10.41 7.16 3.03
C ASP A 37 10.88 8.53 3.55
N LEU A 38 11.56 9.31 2.71
CA LEU A 38 11.84 10.71 2.96
C LEU A 38 10.90 11.55 2.11
N LEU A 39 9.92 12.16 2.76
CA LEU A 39 8.88 12.95 2.12
C LEU A 39 9.36 14.40 1.93
N CYS A 40 9.42 14.84 0.69
CA CYS A 40 9.82 16.21 0.35
C CYS A 40 8.70 17.20 0.75
N ASP A 41 9.06 18.26 1.47
CA ASP A 41 8.24 19.47 1.57
C ASP A 41 8.39 20.29 0.28
N PHE A 42 7.84 19.74 -0.80
CA PHE A 42 8.06 20.29 -2.14
C PHE A 42 7.47 21.69 -2.25
N ASN A 43 8.34 22.63 -2.61
CA ASN A 43 8.00 24.02 -2.85
C ASN A 43 8.60 24.46 -4.19
N VAL A 44 7.75 24.90 -5.10
CA VAL A 44 8.17 25.31 -6.45
C VAL A 44 9.15 26.49 -6.42
N GLU A 45 9.09 27.37 -5.42
CA GLU A 45 10.06 28.47 -5.27
C GLU A 45 11.44 27.96 -4.85
N THR A 46 11.51 26.89 -4.05
CA THR A 46 12.78 26.21 -3.76
C THR A 46 13.35 25.61 -5.03
N LEU A 47 12.53 24.93 -5.84
CA LEU A 47 12.96 24.39 -7.13
C LEU A 47 13.48 25.49 -8.06
N ASN A 48 12.76 26.60 -8.22
CA ASN A 48 13.17 27.74 -9.05
C ASN A 48 14.54 28.29 -8.63
N ARG A 49 14.76 28.48 -7.32
CA ARG A 49 16.05 28.93 -6.78
C ARG A 49 17.19 27.95 -7.08
N LEU A 50 16.93 26.64 -6.98
CA LEU A 50 17.93 25.62 -7.32
C LEU A 50 18.24 25.64 -8.83
N LEU A 51 17.23 25.76 -9.69
CA LEU A 51 17.43 25.87 -11.14
C LEU A 51 18.30 27.09 -11.50
N GLU A 52 18.01 28.27 -10.93
CA GLU A 52 18.83 29.48 -11.12
C GLU A 52 20.27 29.32 -10.62
N THR A 53 20.50 28.51 -9.60
CA THR A 53 21.83 28.34 -8.99
C THR A 53 22.70 27.35 -9.77
N TYR A 54 22.13 26.22 -10.18
CA TYR A 54 22.88 25.08 -10.71
C TYR A 54 22.80 24.95 -12.24
N VAL A 55 21.70 25.39 -12.86
CA VAL A 55 21.47 25.26 -14.32
C VAL A 55 20.89 26.55 -14.95
N PRO A 56 21.45 27.75 -14.68
CA PRO A 56 20.86 29.03 -15.07
C PRO A 56 20.66 29.24 -16.58
N ASP A 57 21.51 28.62 -17.40
CA ASP A 57 21.55 28.82 -18.85
C ASP A 57 20.81 27.72 -19.65
N GLU A 58 20.13 26.80 -18.96
CA GLU A 58 19.43 25.67 -19.58
C GLU A 58 17.98 25.98 -19.97
N ARG A 59 17.40 25.10 -20.79
CA ARG A 59 16.02 25.20 -21.27
C ARG A 59 15.16 24.16 -20.60
N LEU A 60 14.06 24.59 -19.95
CA LEU A 60 13.17 23.69 -19.21
C LEU A 60 12.64 22.54 -20.07
N GLU A 61 12.32 22.80 -21.33
CA GLU A 61 11.81 21.80 -22.27
C GLU A 61 12.84 20.76 -22.73
N ASP A 62 14.14 21.06 -22.58
CA ASP A 62 15.23 20.19 -23.03
C ASP A 62 15.71 19.24 -21.93
N MET A 63 15.28 19.46 -20.68
CA MET A 63 15.63 18.63 -19.52
C MET A 63 15.03 17.22 -19.64
N LYS A 64 15.80 16.22 -19.20
CA LYS A 64 15.42 14.80 -19.30
C LYS A 64 15.71 14.07 -18.01
N VAL A 65 15.00 12.96 -17.80
CA VAL A 65 15.26 12.06 -16.68
C VAL A 65 16.68 11.52 -16.78
N ALA A 66 17.44 11.70 -15.70
CA ALA A 66 18.76 11.11 -15.56
C ALA A 66 18.64 9.58 -15.43
N LYS A 67 19.67 8.84 -15.84
CA LYS A 67 19.70 7.39 -15.60
C LYS A 67 19.83 7.06 -14.12
N SER A 68 20.59 7.87 -13.39
CA SER A 68 20.80 7.80 -11.95
C SER A 68 21.31 9.17 -11.47
N ILE A 69 20.88 9.59 -10.29
CA ILE A 69 21.19 10.90 -9.72
C ILE A 69 22.55 10.85 -9.01
N LYS A 70 23.51 11.62 -9.54
CA LYS A 70 24.86 11.77 -8.97
C LYS A 70 25.14 13.23 -8.60
N THR A 71 24.55 14.17 -9.33
CA THR A 71 24.71 15.61 -9.12
C THR A 71 23.37 16.34 -8.96
N MET A 72 23.43 17.61 -8.57
CA MET A 72 22.24 18.45 -8.46
C MET A 72 21.58 18.66 -9.83
N GLU A 73 22.37 18.76 -10.90
CA GLU A 73 21.86 18.86 -12.27
C GLU A 73 21.02 17.63 -12.65
N ASP A 74 21.51 16.41 -12.36
CA ASP A 74 20.75 15.17 -12.60
C ASP A 74 19.39 15.18 -11.90
N LEU A 75 19.36 15.62 -10.64
CA LEU A 75 18.15 15.72 -9.84
C LEU A 75 17.19 16.76 -10.45
N LEU A 76 17.68 17.97 -10.72
CA LEU A 76 16.86 19.07 -11.22
C LEU A 76 16.27 18.76 -12.59
N HIS A 77 17.06 18.19 -13.51
CA HIS A 77 16.57 17.77 -14.82
C HIS A 77 15.45 16.74 -14.70
N SER A 78 15.62 15.77 -13.80
CA SER A 78 14.62 14.72 -13.56
C SER A 78 13.34 15.30 -12.94
N VAL A 79 13.45 16.12 -11.90
CA VAL A 79 12.31 16.80 -11.24
C VAL A 79 11.53 17.62 -12.26
N VAL A 80 12.21 18.47 -13.03
CA VAL A 80 11.56 19.34 -14.04
C VAL A 80 10.88 18.51 -15.12
N TYR A 81 11.53 17.46 -15.61
CA TYR A 81 10.94 16.57 -16.62
C TYR A 81 9.61 15.99 -16.12
N TYR A 82 9.59 15.38 -14.93
CA TYR A 82 8.36 14.78 -14.38
C TYR A 82 7.27 15.83 -14.14
N CYS A 83 7.64 17.01 -13.63
CA CYS A 83 6.71 18.11 -13.37
C CYS A 83 6.05 18.64 -14.66
N ILE A 84 6.84 18.93 -15.70
CA ILE A 84 6.33 19.53 -16.95
C ILE A 84 5.44 18.54 -17.71
N HIS A 85 5.74 17.25 -17.64
CA HIS A 85 4.93 16.22 -18.27
C HIS A 85 3.73 15.79 -17.39
N GLY A 86 3.73 16.11 -16.10
CA GLY A 86 2.68 15.73 -15.15
C GLY A 86 2.57 14.23 -14.90
N ILE A 87 3.67 13.50 -15.11
CA ILE A 87 3.72 12.03 -14.98
C ILE A 87 4.51 11.64 -13.73
N GLY A 88 4.19 10.48 -13.15
CA GLY A 88 4.98 9.90 -12.08
C GLY A 88 6.10 9.03 -12.61
N GLY A 89 7.07 8.72 -11.76
CA GLY A 89 8.13 7.78 -12.11
C GLY A 89 9.19 7.65 -11.03
N GLU A 90 10.17 6.82 -11.34
CA GLU A 90 11.26 6.43 -10.44
C GLU A 90 12.62 6.73 -11.07
N VAL A 91 13.59 7.10 -10.23
CA VAL A 91 14.98 7.33 -10.63
C VAL A 91 15.91 6.84 -9.53
N ASP A 92 16.96 6.11 -9.89
CA ASP A 92 17.96 5.68 -8.90
C ASP A 92 18.81 6.86 -8.41
N VAL A 93 19.32 6.78 -7.18
CA VAL A 93 20.31 7.72 -6.65
C VAL A 93 21.57 7.02 -6.18
N GLU A 94 22.71 7.46 -6.70
CA GLU A 94 24.02 7.01 -6.25
C GLU A 94 24.59 7.93 -5.16
N ASN A 95 24.29 9.23 -5.22
CA ASN A 95 24.77 10.23 -4.26
C ASN A 95 23.62 10.85 -3.46
N THR A 96 23.32 10.30 -2.29
CA THR A 96 22.24 10.78 -1.42
C THR A 96 22.49 12.17 -0.84
N GLN A 97 23.73 12.68 -0.84
CA GLN A 97 24.02 14.04 -0.37
C GLN A 97 23.29 15.10 -1.21
N VAL A 98 23.11 14.84 -2.51
CA VAL A 98 22.35 15.73 -3.41
C VAL A 98 20.92 15.92 -2.91
N MET A 99 20.31 14.87 -2.35
CA MET A 99 18.96 14.94 -1.80
C MET A 99 18.92 15.84 -0.58
N SER A 100 19.83 15.65 0.38
CA SER A 100 19.95 16.48 1.59
C SER A 100 20.19 17.96 1.30
N ASP A 101 20.90 18.27 0.21
CA ASP A 101 21.23 19.65 -0.18
C ASP A 101 20.11 20.33 -1.00
N SER A 102 19.09 19.57 -1.44
CA SER A 102 18.05 20.05 -2.36
C SER A 102 16.81 20.62 -1.64
N PHE A 103 16.13 19.78 -0.87
CA PHE A 103 14.84 20.09 -0.24
C PHE A 103 14.87 19.77 1.26
N ASN A 104 13.81 20.20 1.96
CA ASN A 104 13.55 19.72 3.31
C ASN A 104 12.81 18.38 3.24
N TRP A 105 13.19 17.45 4.09
CA TRP A 105 12.67 16.09 4.12
C TRP A 105 12.05 15.78 5.48
N GLN A 106 10.92 15.09 5.46
CA GLN A 106 10.25 14.56 6.64
C GLN A 106 10.26 13.04 6.59
N TYR A 107 10.44 12.41 7.74
CA TYR A 107 10.44 10.96 7.82
C TYR A 107 9.02 10.42 7.62
N GLY A 108 8.90 9.46 6.73
CA GLY A 108 7.71 8.67 6.44
C GLY A 108 8.05 7.19 6.47
N MET A 109 7.04 6.37 6.20
CA MET A 109 7.18 4.92 6.20
C MET A 109 6.81 4.38 4.83
N GLY A 110 7.71 3.60 4.23
CA GLY A 110 7.47 2.87 3.00
C GLY A 110 7.43 1.36 3.25
N GLY A 111 6.76 0.63 2.35
CA GLY A 111 6.50 -0.80 2.46
C GLY A 111 5.07 -1.10 2.91
N THR A 112 4.35 -1.90 2.13
CA THR A 112 2.92 -2.17 2.33
C THR A 112 2.61 -2.71 3.72
N ALA A 113 3.38 -3.69 4.20
CA ALA A 113 3.17 -4.32 5.50
C ALA A 113 3.27 -3.35 6.68
N VAL A 114 4.32 -2.52 6.69
CA VAL A 114 4.55 -1.56 7.77
C VAL A 114 3.62 -0.35 7.69
N GLN A 115 3.23 0.08 6.48
CA GLN A 115 2.19 1.10 6.32
C GLN A 115 0.83 0.60 6.81
N ALA A 116 0.47 -0.66 6.52
CA ALA A 116 -0.73 -1.28 7.06
C ALA A 116 -0.69 -1.39 8.60
N ALA A 117 0.44 -1.81 9.16
CA ALA A 117 0.62 -1.90 10.61
C ALA A 117 0.49 -0.53 11.32
N MET A 118 1.04 0.53 10.73
CA MET A 118 0.89 1.90 11.26
C MET A 118 -0.58 2.37 11.24
N ALA A 119 -1.34 2.02 10.20
CA ALA A 119 -2.76 2.34 10.12
C ALA A 119 -3.58 1.60 11.19
N LEU A 120 -3.29 0.32 11.46
CA LEU A 120 -3.90 -0.42 12.57
C LEU A 120 -3.51 0.14 13.94
N SER A 121 -2.23 0.46 14.12
CA SER A 121 -1.69 1.01 15.37
C SER A 121 -2.33 2.34 15.73
N ALA A 122 -2.60 3.20 14.74
CA ALA A 122 -3.26 4.50 14.94
C ALA A 122 -4.67 4.39 15.55
N VAL A 123 -5.34 3.25 15.39
CA VAL A 123 -6.64 2.97 16.01
C VAL A 123 -6.57 1.95 17.15
N GLY A 124 -5.37 1.53 17.56
CA GLY A 124 -5.14 0.64 18.70
C GLY A 124 -5.29 -0.85 18.41
N CYS A 125 -5.22 -1.27 17.15
CA CYS A 125 -5.25 -2.68 16.78
C CYS A 125 -3.83 -3.24 16.63
N PRO A 126 -3.48 -4.37 17.27
CA PRO A 126 -2.13 -4.90 17.19
C PRO A 126 -1.85 -5.67 15.90
N SER A 127 -0.59 -5.73 15.50
CA SER A 127 -0.09 -6.48 14.34
C SER A 127 1.35 -6.93 14.54
N ILE A 128 1.76 -8.00 13.85
CA ILE A 128 3.15 -8.44 13.78
C ILE A 128 3.66 -8.11 12.38
N VAL A 129 4.81 -7.45 12.26
CA VAL A 129 5.43 -7.07 10.98
C VAL A 129 6.71 -7.84 10.71
N HIS A 130 6.91 -8.21 9.46
CA HIS A 130 8.22 -8.57 8.93
C HIS A 130 8.96 -7.29 8.51
N LEU A 131 10.26 -7.20 8.78
CA LEU A 131 11.11 -6.06 8.44
C LEU A 131 12.26 -6.51 7.54
N THR A 132 12.47 -5.79 6.44
CA THR A 132 13.66 -5.91 5.59
C THR A 132 14.66 -4.80 5.88
N ASP A 133 14.17 -3.58 6.08
CA ASP A 133 14.87 -2.47 6.71
C ASP A 133 14.48 -2.40 8.20
N ASP A 134 15.45 -2.65 9.07
CA ASP A 134 15.37 -2.58 10.53
C ASP A 134 16.26 -1.47 11.09
N SER A 135 16.56 -0.45 10.28
CA SER A 135 17.29 0.75 10.70
C SER A 135 16.60 1.46 11.86
N LYS A 136 17.40 2.22 12.61
CA LYS A 136 16.93 2.94 13.78
C LYS A 136 15.74 3.86 13.45
N GLU A 137 15.78 4.59 12.36
CA GLU A 137 14.72 5.51 11.96
C GLU A 137 13.40 4.78 11.65
N VAL A 138 13.47 3.65 10.94
CA VAL A 138 12.29 2.81 10.66
C VAL A 138 11.71 2.26 11.98
N CYS A 139 12.57 1.70 12.83
CA CYS A 139 12.17 1.14 14.11
C CYS A 139 11.60 2.19 15.07
N ASP A 140 12.13 3.42 15.07
CA ASP A 140 11.63 4.54 15.88
C ASP A 140 10.21 4.97 15.44
N ILE A 141 9.93 5.00 14.12
CA ILE A 141 8.59 5.33 13.61
C ILE A 141 7.58 4.23 13.97
N LEU A 142 8.00 2.96 13.92
CA LEU A 142 7.16 1.80 14.23
C LEU A 142 7.00 1.55 15.74
N ASN A 143 7.76 2.25 16.59
CA ASN A 143 7.75 2.07 18.03
C ASN A 143 6.42 2.51 18.63
N THR A 144 5.49 1.56 18.71
CA THR A 144 4.16 1.74 19.26
C THR A 144 3.79 0.52 20.11
N PRO A 145 2.86 0.65 21.07
CA PRO A 145 2.40 -0.49 21.88
C PRO A 145 1.69 -1.59 21.09
N TYR A 146 1.38 -1.36 19.82
CA TYR A 146 0.55 -2.24 18.99
C TYR A 146 1.32 -2.92 17.85
N ILE A 147 2.54 -2.46 17.54
CA ILE A 147 3.36 -3.06 16.48
C ILE A 147 4.43 -3.93 17.14
N TYR A 148 4.43 -5.19 16.72
CA TYR A 148 5.40 -6.19 17.13
C TYR A 148 6.21 -6.66 15.93
N THR A 149 7.41 -7.16 16.19
CA THR A 149 8.22 -7.91 15.23
C THR A 149 8.86 -9.11 15.94
N ILE A 150 9.54 -9.97 15.18
CA ILE A 150 10.17 -11.17 15.70
C ILE A 150 11.68 -10.99 15.67
N SER A 151 12.30 -11.07 16.86
CA SER A 151 13.74 -10.97 17.03
C SER A 151 14.48 -12.17 16.43
N LYS A 152 15.81 -12.04 16.27
CA LYS A 152 16.66 -13.13 15.77
C LYS A 152 16.59 -14.42 16.59
N ASP A 153 16.36 -14.30 17.90
CA ASP A 153 16.19 -15.43 18.81
C ASP A 153 14.74 -15.95 18.88
N GLY A 154 13.84 -15.44 18.04
CA GLY A 154 12.48 -15.94 17.87
C GLY A 154 11.48 -15.44 18.91
N ARG A 155 11.78 -14.34 19.62
CA ARG A 155 10.84 -13.71 20.55
C ARG A 155 10.04 -12.62 19.85
N MET A 156 8.77 -12.50 20.21
CA MET A 156 7.97 -11.34 19.85
C MET A 156 8.41 -10.15 20.70
N ILE A 157 8.81 -9.06 20.05
CA ILE A 157 9.36 -7.85 20.66
C ILE A 157 8.71 -6.60 20.03
N HIS A 158 8.87 -5.46 20.67
CA HIS A 158 8.61 -4.16 20.03
C HIS A 158 9.83 -3.70 19.22
N THR A 159 9.62 -2.75 18.30
CA THR A 159 10.67 -2.33 17.36
C THR A 159 11.79 -1.54 18.01
N ASP A 160 11.61 -0.98 19.21
CA ASP A 160 12.67 -0.31 19.96
C ASP A 160 13.71 -1.27 20.54
N GLU A 161 13.38 -2.57 20.61
CA GLU A 161 14.30 -3.63 20.97
C GLU A 161 15.07 -4.21 19.76
N CYS A 162 14.80 -3.72 18.54
CA CYS A 162 15.48 -4.19 17.34
C CYS A 162 16.94 -3.71 17.27
N GLU A 163 17.82 -4.62 16.89
CA GLU A 163 19.17 -4.30 16.48
C GLU A 163 19.21 -4.28 14.95
N GLN A 164 19.74 -3.21 14.35
CA GLN A 164 19.84 -3.13 12.90
C GLN A 164 20.72 -4.25 12.33
N THR A 165 20.24 -4.92 11.29
CA THR A 165 20.88 -6.07 10.66
C THR A 165 21.13 -5.91 9.18
N ALA A 166 20.40 -4.99 8.55
CA ALA A 166 20.50 -4.68 7.13
C ALA A 166 20.92 -3.23 6.89
N ASP A 167 21.36 -2.94 5.67
CA ASP A 167 21.52 -1.56 5.20
C ASP A 167 20.14 -0.89 5.11
N GLN A 168 20.09 0.40 5.41
CA GLN A 168 18.85 1.18 5.29
C GLN A 168 18.43 1.31 3.82
N GLU A 169 17.15 1.12 3.56
CA GLU A 169 16.50 1.34 2.27
C GLU A 169 15.80 2.70 2.32
N ILE A 170 16.19 3.62 1.42
CA ILE A 170 15.68 5.00 1.45
C ILE A 170 15.01 5.33 0.12
N HIS A 171 13.75 5.76 0.20
CA HIS A 171 13.00 6.31 -0.93
C HIS A 171 12.72 7.79 -0.69
N TYR A 172 13.23 8.66 -1.54
CA TYR A 172 12.95 10.10 -1.49
C TYR A 172 11.75 10.41 -2.36
N ILE A 173 10.68 10.93 -1.77
CA ILE A 173 9.41 11.15 -2.45
C ILE A 173 9.19 12.64 -2.66
N ILE A 174 9.18 13.06 -3.93
CA ILE A 174 8.89 14.43 -4.35
C ILE A 174 7.48 14.49 -4.96
N GLN A 175 6.52 14.99 -4.18
CA GLN A 175 5.14 15.19 -4.63
C GLN A 175 4.96 16.61 -5.16
N PHE A 176 4.53 16.74 -6.41
CA PHE A 176 4.30 18.04 -7.06
C PHE A 176 2.82 18.21 -7.41
N LYS A 177 2.37 19.47 -7.46
CA LYS A 177 0.94 19.79 -7.56
C LYS A 177 0.61 20.47 -8.88
N LYS A 178 -0.52 20.10 -9.46
CA LYS A 178 -1.11 20.79 -10.61
C LYS A 178 -1.25 22.29 -10.33
N GLY A 179 -0.83 23.10 -11.30
CA GLY A 179 -0.96 24.56 -11.26
C GLY A 179 0.24 25.30 -10.67
N ASP A 180 1.18 24.60 -10.01
CA ASP A 180 2.46 25.20 -9.66
C ASP A 180 3.22 25.59 -10.94
N VAL A 181 3.99 26.69 -10.89
CA VAL A 181 4.70 27.26 -12.05
C VAL A 181 6.20 27.24 -11.80
N ILE A 182 6.90 26.43 -12.59
CA ILE A 182 8.36 26.33 -12.62
C ILE A 182 8.91 27.49 -13.44
N ARG A 183 9.96 28.14 -12.94
CA ARG A 183 10.61 29.31 -13.56
C ARG A 183 12.11 29.12 -13.67
N LEU A 184 12.66 29.56 -14.80
CA LEU A 184 14.10 29.65 -15.05
C LEU A 184 14.38 30.82 -16.01
N GLY A 185 14.85 31.94 -15.46
CA GLY A 185 15.00 33.18 -16.23
C GLY A 185 13.64 33.66 -16.75
N GLU A 186 13.50 33.81 -18.07
CA GLU A 186 12.25 34.20 -18.74
C GLU A 186 11.32 33.03 -19.05
N GLN A 187 11.73 31.78 -18.75
CA GLN A 187 10.95 30.57 -19.04
C GLN A 187 9.97 30.29 -17.90
N GLU A 188 8.74 29.92 -18.25
CA GLU A 188 7.73 29.43 -17.32
C GLU A 188 7.09 28.13 -17.82
N ALA A 189 6.88 27.17 -16.93
CA ALA A 189 6.14 25.95 -17.23
C ALA A 189 5.19 25.60 -16.08
N MET A 190 3.90 25.46 -16.39
CA MET A 190 2.89 25.07 -15.42
C MET A 190 2.77 23.55 -15.34
N ILE A 191 2.74 23.01 -14.12
CA ILE A 191 2.53 21.59 -13.88
C ILE A 191 1.09 21.21 -14.27
N PRO A 192 0.88 20.29 -15.23
CA PRO A 192 -0.47 20.01 -15.76
C PRO A 192 -1.28 19.08 -14.85
N THR A 193 -0.61 18.22 -14.08
CA THR A 193 -1.22 17.18 -13.24
C THR A 193 -0.41 17.00 -11.96
N SER A 194 -1.09 16.82 -10.81
CA SER A 194 -0.41 16.47 -9.56
C SER A 194 0.10 15.03 -9.64
N ASN A 195 1.38 14.81 -9.34
CA ASN A 195 1.96 13.47 -9.36
C ASN A 195 3.19 13.42 -8.43
N ARG A 196 3.94 12.33 -8.47
CA ARG A 196 5.13 12.13 -7.64
C ARG A 196 6.29 11.54 -8.43
N MET A 197 7.50 12.01 -8.15
CA MET A 197 8.74 11.31 -8.48
C MET A 197 9.27 10.63 -7.22
N ILE A 198 9.67 9.37 -7.33
CA ILE A 198 10.36 8.63 -6.28
C ILE A 198 11.82 8.47 -6.68
N VAL A 199 12.73 8.83 -5.79
CA VAL A 199 14.17 8.65 -5.99
C VAL A 199 14.65 7.57 -5.04
N THR A 200 15.15 6.47 -5.60
CA THR A 200 15.34 5.22 -4.87
C THR A 200 16.82 4.94 -4.68
N LYS A 201 17.23 4.63 -3.44
CA LYS A 201 18.51 4.00 -3.18
C LYS A 201 18.29 2.54 -2.87
N ILE A 202 18.32 1.72 -3.91
CA ILE A 202 18.14 0.27 -3.82
C ILE A 202 19.22 -0.34 -2.92
N THR A 203 18.82 -1.03 -1.85
CA THR A 203 19.76 -1.74 -0.95
C THR A 203 19.28 -3.14 -0.61
N VAL A 204 18.32 -3.28 0.30
CA VAL A 204 17.90 -4.57 0.86
C VAL A 204 16.64 -5.11 0.20
N ASN A 205 15.75 -4.24 -0.28
CA ASN A 205 14.44 -4.64 -0.80
C ASN A 205 14.52 -5.35 -2.15
N GLU A 206 15.59 -5.15 -2.95
CA GLU A 206 15.80 -5.92 -4.19
C GLU A 206 16.01 -7.42 -3.95
N TYR A 207 16.30 -7.83 -2.71
CA TYR A 207 16.47 -9.24 -2.32
C TYR A 207 15.32 -9.82 -1.50
N VAL A 208 14.47 -8.95 -0.94
CA VAL A 208 13.42 -9.25 0.04
C VAL A 208 13.90 -10.35 1.01
N PRO A 209 14.92 -10.07 1.86
CA PRO A 209 15.48 -11.10 2.73
C PRO A 209 14.43 -11.55 3.74
N PHE A 210 14.24 -12.87 3.84
CA PHE A 210 13.29 -13.46 4.75
C PHE A 210 13.90 -13.77 6.11
N SER A 211 13.24 -13.32 7.18
CA SER A 211 13.57 -13.65 8.55
C SER A 211 13.00 -15.02 8.93
N GLU A 212 13.83 -16.08 8.90
CA GLU A 212 13.41 -17.42 9.32
C GLU A 212 12.76 -17.44 10.73
N PRO A 213 13.24 -16.70 11.74
CA PRO A 213 12.57 -16.59 13.04
C PRO A 213 11.13 -16.06 12.92
N TYR A 214 10.87 -15.06 12.06
CA TYR A 214 9.52 -14.54 11.83
C TYR A 214 8.60 -15.64 11.31
N PHE A 215 8.98 -16.32 10.23
CA PHE A 215 8.14 -17.36 9.63
C PHE A 215 7.88 -18.51 10.60
N ARG A 216 8.92 -18.93 11.34
CA ARG A 216 8.80 -19.99 12.35
C ARG A 216 7.83 -19.61 13.47
N PHE A 217 7.92 -18.39 13.99
CA PHE A 217 7.01 -17.91 15.04
C PHE A 217 5.55 -17.93 14.56
N ILE A 218 5.29 -17.43 13.35
CA ILE A 218 3.95 -17.44 12.75
C ILE A 218 3.43 -18.87 12.56
N GLU A 219 4.28 -19.81 12.13
CA GLU A 219 3.93 -21.23 11.97
C GLU A 219 3.63 -21.91 13.31
N GLU A 220 4.43 -21.64 14.33
CA GLU A 220 4.32 -22.24 15.67
C GLU A 220 3.18 -21.66 16.50
N HIS A 221 2.71 -20.45 16.17
CA HIS A 221 1.62 -19.75 16.89
C HIS A 221 0.44 -19.46 15.97
N ALA A 222 0.25 -20.28 14.93
CA ALA A 222 -0.72 -20.06 13.87
C ALA A 222 -2.15 -19.81 14.38
N GLU A 223 -2.54 -20.41 15.52
CA GLU A 223 -3.86 -20.24 16.14
C GLU A 223 -4.14 -18.80 16.62
N LYS A 224 -3.08 -18.04 16.91
CA LYS A 224 -3.12 -16.62 17.29
C LYS A 224 -3.05 -15.69 16.09
N ILE A 225 -2.68 -16.21 14.92
CA ILE A 225 -2.52 -15.43 13.70
C ILE A 225 -3.83 -15.49 12.90
N SER A 226 -4.56 -14.37 12.90
CA SER A 226 -5.82 -14.21 12.17
C SER A 226 -5.66 -14.23 10.65
N SER A 227 -4.60 -13.59 10.16
CA SER A 227 -4.28 -13.56 8.74
C SER A 227 -2.77 -13.46 8.50
N ASN A 228 -2.32 -14.02 7.39
CA ASN A 228 -1.03 -13.73 6.77
C ASN A 228 -1.27 -12.78 5.60
N VAL A 229 -0.79 -11.55 5.72
CA VAL A 229 -0.85 -10.54 4.66
C VAL A 229 0.46 -10.56 3.89
N LEU A 230 0.37 -10.98 2.63
CA LEU A 230 1.48 -11.14 1.71
C LEU A 230 1.51 -9.95 0.75
N SER A 231 2.65 -9.28 0.64
CA SER A 231 2.83 -8.19 -0.31
C SER A 231 4.30 -8.05 -0.73
N SER A 232 4.58 -7.03 -1.54
CA SER A 232 5.93 -6.52 -1.81
C SER A 232 6.84 -7.39 -2.68
N PHE A 233 6.33 -8.42 -3.34
CA PHE A 233 7.12 -9.20 -4.30
C PHE A 233 7.47 -8.41 -5.57
N ASN A 234 6.84 -7.25 -5.78
CA ASN A 234 7.16 -6.32 -6.86
C ASN A 234 8.56 -5.68 -6.73
N ALA A 235 9.18 -5.73 -5.56
CA ALA A 235 10.57 -5.30 -5.37
C ALA A 235 11.59 -6.24 -6.04
N LEU A 236 11.21 -7.48 -6.34
CA LEU A 236 12.09 -8.49 -6.93
C LEU A 236 12.09 -8.38 -8.46
N SER A 237 13.23 -8.01 -9.05
CA SER A 237 13.42 -8.00 -10.51
C SER A 237 14.04 -9.29 -11.05
N ASP A 238 14.82 -10.01 -10.23
CA ASP A 238 15.40 -11.31 -10.59
C ASP A 238 14.35 -12.42 -10.51
N LYS A 239 14.06 -13.05 -11.65
CA LYS A 239 13.06 -14.11 -11.77
C LYS A 239 13.40 -15.38 -10.99
N ASN A 240 14.67 -15.75 -10.88
CA ASN A 240 15.08 -16.94 -10.13
C ASN A 240 14.93 -16.69 -8.63
N LEU A 241 15.36 -15.51 -8.18
CA LEU A 241 15.18 -15.12 -6.79
C LEU A 241 13.70 -15.00 -6.41
N LEU A 242 12.88 -14.40 -7.29
CA LEU A 242 11.43 -14.37 -7.13
C LEU A 242 10.87 -15.78 -6.92
N LYS A 243 11.20 -16.73 -7.79
CA LYS A 243 10.71 -18.12 -7.67
C LYS A 243 11.12 -18.77 -6.36
N GLU A 244 12.36 -18.58 -5.93
CA GLU A 244 12.85 -19.07 -4.64
C GLU A 244 12.02 -18.51 -3.47
N ARG A 245 11.78 -17.19 -3.47
CA ARG A 245 11.00 -16.52 -2.43
C ARG A 245 9.53 -16.97 -2.45
N LEU A 246 8.90 -17.08 -3.61
CA LEU A 246 7.52 -17.54 -3.73
C LEU A 246 7.36 -19.00 -3.28
N GLU A 247 8.32 -19.87 -3.59
CA GLU A 247 8.31 -21.26 -3.12
C GLU A 247 8.42 -21.33 -1.59
N TYR A 248 9.33 -20.55 -1.00
CA TYR A 248 9.46 -20.47 0.44
C TYR A 248 8.15 -20.01 1.11
N VAL A 249 7.50 -18.97 0.58
CA VAL A 249 6.22 -18.47 1.10
C VAL A 249 5.10 -19.49 0.89
N ARG A 250 5.10 -20.25 -0.21
CA ARG A 250 4.14 -21.34 -0.41
C ARG A 250 4.27 -22.41 0.68
N GLU A 251 5.49 -22.85 0.99
CA GLU A 251 5.72 -23.81 2.07
C GLU A 251 5.26 -23.26 3.43
N HIS A 252 5.54 -21.98 3.70
CA HIS A 252 5.05 -21.29 4.89
C HIS A 252 3.52 -21.29 4.98
N VAL A 253 2.84 -20.87 3.90
CA VAL A 253 1.37 -20.84 3.82
C VAL A 253 0.78 -22.22 4.08
N HIS A 254 1.37 -23.28 3.51
CA HIS A 254 0.91 -24.65 3.76
C HIS A 254 1.01 -25.05 5.23
N LYS A 255 2.12 -24.73 5.91
CA LYS A 255 2.29 -25.02 7.33
C LYS A 255 1.32 -24.21 8.19
N TYR A 256 1.20 -22.91 7.92
CA TYR A 256 0.24 -22.02 8.59
C TYR A 256 -1.19 -22.54 8.46
N LYS A 257 -1.67 -22.82 7.23
CA LYS A 257 -3.03 -23.32 6.99
C LYS A 257 -3.29 -24.69 7.60
N LYS A 258 -2.26 -25.54 7.72
CA LYS A 258 -2.38 -26.83 8.41
C LYS A 258 -2.60 -26.66 9.91
N ALA A 259 -1.94 -25.70 10.54
CA ALA A 259 -2.06 -25.42 11.96
C ALA A 259 -3.29 -24.54 12.28
N ASN A 260 -3.69 -23.64 11.38
CA ASN A 260 -4.85 -22.79 11.48
C ASN A 260 -5.68 -22.79 10.18
N PRO A 261 -6.60 -23.77 9.99
CA PRO A 261 -7.41 -23.86 8.76
C PRO A 261 -8.36 -22.67 8.52
N SER A 262 -8.82 -22.00 9.59
CA SER A 262 -9.70 -20.83 9.50
C SER A 262 -8.94 -19.53 9.27
N GLY A 263 -7.65 -19.48 9.61
CA GLY A 263 -6.76 -18.35 9.35
C GLY A 263 -6.70 -17.97 7.87
N VAL A 264 -6.64 -16.68 7.58
CA VAL A 264 -6.77 -16.15 6.22
C VAL A 264 -5.39 -15.89 5.60
N VAL A 265 -5.21 -16.26 4.33
CA VAL A 265 -4.06 -15.81 3.54
C VAL A 265 -4.55 -14.71 2.60
N PHE A 266 -4.13 -13.47 2.86
CA PHE A 266 -4.52 -12.28 2.12
C PHE A 266 -3.31 -11.80 1.31
N PHE A 267 -3.49 -11.53 0.03
CA PHE A 267 -2.42 -11.00 -0.82
C PHE A 267 -2.83 -9.62 -1.32
N GLU A 268 -2.00 -8.61 -1.08
CA GLU A 268 -2.14 -7.29 -1.71
C GLU A 268 -1.25 -7.24 -2.95
N ASP A 269 -1.86 -7.08 -4.12
CA ASP A 269 -1.14 -6.85 -5.38
C ASP A 269 -0.53 -5.45 -5.40
N ALA A 270 0.42 -5.26 -6.31
CA ALA A 270 1.11 -4.01 -6.47
C ALA A 270 1.42 -3.75 -7.95
N HIS A 271 1.96 -2.58 -8.23
CA HIS A 271 2.51 -2.29 -9.54
C HIS A 271 3.89 -2.98 -9.73
N TYR A 272 4.02 -3.75 -10.82
CA TYR A 272 5.27 -4.40 -11.22
C TYR A 272 5.81 -3.77 -12.51
N HIS A 273 7.10 -3.42 -12.53
CA HIS A 273 7.77 -2.90 -13.73
C HIS A 273 7.93 -3.94 -14.86
N ASN A 274 7.88 -5.23 -14.51
CA ASN A 274 8.09 -6.32 -15.45
C ASN A 274 6.91 -7.31 -15.42
N THR A 275 6.23 -7.44 -16.56
CA THR A 275 5.07 -8.32 -16.73
C THR A 275 5.42 -9.80 -16.53
N GLU A 276 6.61 -10.26 -16.89
CA GLU A 276 7.05 -11.65 -16.68
C GLU A 276 7.27 -11.96 -15.19
N VAL A 277 7.88 -11.02 -14.45
CA VAL A 277 8.03 -11.10 -12.98
C VAL A 277 6.65 -11.18 -12.33
N ARG A 278 5.76 -10.27 -12.73
CA ARG A 278 4.38 -10.24 -12.25
C ARG A 278 3.65 -11.55 -12.52
N ASN A 279 3.59 -12.00 -13.77
CA ASN A 279 2.90 -13.24 -14.15
C ASN A 279 3.45 -14.44 -13.37
N THR A 280 4.76 -14.50 -13.17
CA THR A 280 5.38 -15.54 -12.34
C THR A 280 4.85 -15.50 -10.90
N CYS A 281 4.67 -14.31 -10.32
CA CYS A 281 4.07 -14.14 -9.01
C CYS A 281 2.61 -14.63 -8.97
N LEU A 282 1.76 -14.10 -9.86
CA LEU A 282 0.33 -14.47 -9.94
C LEU A 282 0.16 -15.98 -10.08
N GLU A 283 0.85 -16.60 -11.03
CA GLU A 283 0.73 -18.03 -11.36
C GLU A 283 1.25 -18.95 -10.25
N THR A 284 2.07 -18.44 -9.33
CA THR A 284 2.67 -19.25 -8.25
C THR A 284 1.92 -19.10 -6.93
N ILE A 285 1.54 -17.88 -6.55
CA ILE A 285 1.07 -17.60 -5.18
C ILE A 285 -0.44 -17.42 -5.07
N TYR A 286 -1.14 -16.96 -6.10
CA TYR A 286 -2.59 -16.65 -5.99
C TYR A 286 -3.42 -17.89 -5.66
N SER A 287 -3.03 -19.06 -6.16
CA SER A 287 -3.68 -20.33 -5.83
C SER A 287 -3.52 -20.73 -4.37
N GLU A 288 -2.58 -20.12 -3.65
CA GLU A 288 -2.37 -20.34 -2.22
C GLU A 288 -3.18 -19.39 -1.35
N CYS A 289 -3.58 -18.25 -1.91
CA CYS A 289 -4.29 -17.18 -1.20
C CYS A 289 -5.78 -17.49 -1.04
N ASP A 290 -6.31 -17.12 0.13
CA ASP A 290 -7.75 -17.10 0.36
C ASP A 290 -8.37 -15.87 -0.32
N ILE A 291 -7.72 -14.70 -0.19
CA ILE A 291 -8.19 -13.44 -0.75
C ILE A 291 -7.02 -12.74 -1.45
N VAL A 292 -7.27 -12.24 -2.65
CA VAL A 292 -6.38 -11.31 -3.36
C VAL A 292 -7.02 -9.93 -3.37
N SER A 293 -6.25 -8.87 -3.19
CA SER A 293 -6.70 -7.49 -3.15
C SER A 293 -5.85 -6.64 -4.08
N LEU A 294 -6.49 -5.69 -4.76
CA LEU A 294 -5.87 -4.84 -5.78
C LEU A 294 -6.72 -3.58 -6.01
N ASN A 295 -6.12 -2.55 -6.61
CA ASN A 295 -6.84 -1.34 -7.03
C ASN A 295 -7.39 -1.45 -8.47
N GLU A 296 -8.11 -0.43 -8.93
CA GLU A 296 -8.71 -0.42 -10.28
C GLU A 296 -7.69 -0.39 -11.44
N GLU A 297 -6.53 0.24 -11.26
CA GLU A 297 -5.47 0.26 -12.27
C GLU A 297 -4.80 -1.12 -12.37
N GLU A 298 -4.54 -1.75 -11.22
CA GLU A 298 -4.02 -3.11 -11.12
C GLU A 298 -5.03 -4.12 -11.68
N LEU A 299 -6.34 -3.92 -11.46
CA LEU A 299 -7.39 -4.75 -12.05
C LEU A 299 -7.31 -4.70 -13.58
N ALA A 300 -7.31 -3.49 -14.16
CA ALA A 300 -7.20 -3.29 -15.60
C ALA A 300 -5.94 -3.94 -16.16
N TYR A 301 -4.80 -3.60 -15.59
CA TYR A 301 -3.50 -4.10 -16.03
C TYR A 301 -3.42 -5.64 -15.94
N THR A 302 -4.02 -6.23 -14.89
CA THR A 302 -4.12 -7.69 -14.76
C THR A 302 -4.91 -8.30 -15.90
N LEU A 303 -6.11 -7.79 -16.14
CA LEU A 303 -7.04 -8.39 -17.09
C LEU A 303 -6.54 -8.23 -18.53
N GLU A 304 -5.99 -7.06 -18.87
CA GLU A 304 -5.37 -6.80 -20.17
C GLU A 304 -4.21 -7.76 -20.47
N SER A 305 -3.40 -8.09 -19.46
CA SER A 305 -2.28 -9.05 -19.60
C SER A 305 -2.73 -10.47 -19.96
N PHE A 306 -4.02 -10.78 -19.80
CA PHE A 306 -4.63 -12.09 -20.10
C PHE A 306 -5.78 -11.97 -21.12
N ASP A 307 -5.74 -10.95 -21.97
CA ASP A 307 -6.71 -10.69 -23.05
C ASP A 307 -8.18 -10.60 -22.57
N PHE A 308 -8.39 -10.19 -21.31
CA PHE A 308 -9.71 -9.94 -20.76
C PHE A 308 -9.97 -8.43 -20.76
N ASN A 309 -10.95 -7.98 -21.54
CA ASN A 309 -11.29 -6.57 -21.61
C ASN A 309 -12.16 -6.15 -20.42
N VAL A 310 -11.74 -5.12 -19.68
CA VAL A 310 -12.49 -4.54 -18.56
C VAL A 310 -12.77 -3.07 -18.84
N VAL A 311 -13.97 -2.62 -18.47
CA VAL A 311 -14.35 -1.21 -18.48
C VAL A 311 -14.44 -0.74 -17.04
N ILE A 312 -13.42 -0.03 -16.55
CA ILE A 312 -13.28 0.34 -15.15
C ILE A 312 -14.45 1.21 -14.65
N GLU A 313 -15.08 1.99 -15.53
CA GLU A 313 -16.26 2.79 -15.22
C GLU A 313 -17.55 1.98 -15.05
N ASP A 314 -17.57 0.72 -15.49
CA ASP A 314 -18.69 -0.20 -15.37
C ASP A 314 -18.44 -1.22 -14.25
N ILE A 315 -19.12 -1.02 -13.11
CA ILE A 315 -19.00 -1.92 -11.95
C ILE A 315 -19.29 -3.39 -12.30
N ILE A 316 -20.19 -3.67 -13.25
CA ILE A 316 -20.49 -5.05 -13.63
C ILE A 316 -19.31 -5.66 -14.40
N SER A 317 -18.64 -4.87 -15.23
CA SER A 317 -17.39 -5.29 -15.89
C SER A 317 -16.28 -5.54 -14.87
N CYS A 318 -16.16 -4.70 -13.84
CA CYS A 318 -15.21 -4.91 -12.74
C CYS A 318 -15.50 -6.20 -11.95
N VAL A 319 -16.78 -6.50 -11.66
CA VAL A 319 -17.20 -7.75 -11.02
C VAL A 319 -16.80 -8.96 -11.87
N GLU A 320 -17.05 -8.92 -13.17
CA GLU A 320 -16.68 -10.00 -14.10
C GLU A 320 -15.16 -10.18 -14.19
N GLY A 321 -14.41 -9.08 -14.18
CA GLY A 321 -12.96 -9.10 -14.11
C GLY A 321 -12.43 -9.73 -12.81
N ALA A 322 -12.96 -9.35 -11.66
CA ALA A 322 -12.59 -9.95 -10.37
C ALA A 322 -12.91 -11.45 -10.31
N ARG A 323 -14.07 -11.86 -10.86
CA ARG A 323 -14.41 -13.28 -11.03
C ARG A 323 -13.43 -14.01 -11.94
N PHE A 324 -13.06 -13.41 -13.07
CA PHE A 324 -12.08 -13.99 -13.97
C PHE A 324 -10.74 -14.21 -13.27
N ILE A 325 -10.22 -13.23 -12.53
CA ILE A 325 -8.97 -13.38 -11.76
C ILE A 325 -9.07 -14.56 -10.78
N ARG A 326 -10.16 -14.62 -10.00
CA ARG A 326 -10.39 -15.71 -9.06
C ARG A 326 -10.35 -17.07 -9.74
N GLU A 327 -11.10 -17.23 -10.83
CA GLU A 327 -11.21 -18.50 -11.56
C GLU A 327 -9.90 -18.86 -12.29
N LYS A 328 -9.23 -17.88 -12.90
CA LYS A 328 -8.01 -18.05 -13.69
C LYS A 328 -6.82 -18.51 -12.85
N PHE A 329 -6.65 -17.92 -11.66
CA PHE A 329 -5.49 -18.15 -10.80
C PHE A 329 -5.79 -19.03 -9.59
N GLY A 330 -7.05 -19.46 -9.42
CA GLY A 330 -7.44 -20.38 -8.35
C GLY A 330 -7.45 -19.75 -6.95
N VAL A 331 -7.73 -18.44 -6.85
CA VAL A 331 -7.88 -17.76 -5.56
C VAL A 331 -9.03 -18.41 -4.79
N LYS A 332 -8.77 -18.88 -3.56
CA LYS A 332 -9.66 -19.85 -2.89
C LYS A 332 -11.02 -19.24 -2.58
N LYS A 333 -11.08 -18.06 -1.95
CA LYS A 333 -12.34 -17.45 -1.49
C LYS A 333 -12.81 -16.32 -2.41
N GLY A 334 -12.02 -15.26 -2.60
CA GLY A 334 -12.48 -14.13 -3.42
C GLY A 334 -11.43 -13.06 -3.71
N VAL A 335 -11.84 -12.05 -4.46
CA VAL A 335 -11.01 -10.90 -4.85
C VAL A 335 -11.61 -9.63 -4.26
N VAL A 336 -10.77 -8.82 -3.64
CA VAL A 336 -11.09 -7.46 -3.18
C VAL A 336 -10.60 -6.45 -4.22
N VAL A 337 -11.47 -5.52 -4.59
CA VAL A 337 -11.13 -4.37 -5.45
C VAL A 337 -11.39 -3.11 -4.64
N HIS A 338 -10.37 -2.27 -4.47
CA HIS A 338 -10.49 -1.00 -3.75
C HIS A 338 -10.21 0.20 -4.66
N THR A 339 -11.00 1.26 -4.48
CA THR A 339 -10.94 2.47 -5.31
C THR A 339 -11.22 3.69 -4.43
N ALA A 340 -11.06 4.89 -4.99
CA ALA A 340 -11.48 6.13 -4.32
C ALA A 340 -13.00 6.22 -4.10
N ASN A 341 -13.81 5.41 -4.81
CA ASN A 341 -15.27 5.51 -4.82
C ASN A 341 -15.97 4.40 -4.05
N TYR A 342 -15.40 3.20 -4.04
CA TYR A 342 -15.94 2.03 -3.38
C TYR A 342 -14.82 1.04 -3.04
N ALA A 343 -15.14 0.12 -2.14
CA ALA A 343 -14.44 -1.13 -1.96
C ALA A 343 -15.41 -2.29 -2.19
N MET A 344 -14.94 -3.37 -2.80
CA MET A 344 -15.77 -4.50 -3.21
C MET A 344 -15.06 -5.81 -2.93
N TYR A 345 -15.77 -6.80 -2.40
CA TYR A 345 -15.37 -8.19 -2.36
C TYR A 345 -16.23 -9.00 -3.33
N VAL A 346 -15.60 -9.83 -4.17
CA VAL A 346 -16.25 -10.72 -5.14
C VAL A 346 -15.78 -12.15 -4.89
N GLY A 347 -16.68 -13.03 -4.46
CA GLY A 347 -16.28 -14.40 -4.16
C GLY A 347 -17.31 -15.21 -3.38
N GLU A 348 -16.82 -16.24 -2.70
CA GLU A 348 -17.63 -17.10 -1.85
C GLU A 348 -18.10 -16.37 -0.59
N LYS A 349 -19.26 -16.75 -0.07
CA LYS A 349 -19.73 -16.25 1.21
C LYS A 349 -18.73 -16.63 2.31
N LEU A 350 -18.27 -15.62 3.05
CA LEU A 350 -17.35 -15.80 4.17
C LEU A 350 -18.11 -16.01 5.48
N ASP A 351 -17.51 -16.75 6.40
CA ASP A 351 -18.02 -16.90 7.78
C ASP A 351 -17.76 -15.64 8.63
N VAL A 352 -16.95 -14.72 8.13
CA VAL A 352 -16.65 -13.41 8.74
C VAL A 352 -17.44 -12.28 8.07
N ASP A 353 -17.61 -11.17 8.79
CA ASP A 353 -18.26 -9.97 8.25
C ASP A 353 -17.29 -9.16 7.40
N ILE A 354 -17.17 -9.52 6.13
CA ILE A 354 -16.31 -8.80 5.18
C ILE A 354 -16.80 -7.37 4.90
N GLU A 355 -18.10 -7.08 5.05
CA GLU A 355 -18.63 -5.72 4.90
C GLU A 355 -18.03 -4.79 5.96
N LEU A 356 -17.95 -5.27 7.21
CA LEU A 356 -17.24 -4.57 8.29
C LEU A 356 -15.77 -4.32 7.92
N GLY A 357 -15.07 -5.33 7.39
CA GLY A 357 -13.67 -5.18 6.96
C GLY A 357 -13.50 -4.10 5.89
N LEU A 358 -14.35 -4.08 4.87
CA LEU A 358 -14.32 -3.06 3.80
C LEU A 358 -14.65 -1.65 4.35
N ILE A 359 -15.60 -1.53 5.28
CA ILE A 359 -15.91 -0.26 5.96
C ILE A 359 -14.68 0.25 6.74
N CYS A 360 -14.05 -0.62 7.53
CA CYS A 360 -12.83 -0.31 8.26
C CYS A 360 -11.70 0.12 7.32
N GLY A 361 -11.49 -0.62 6.23
CA GLY A 361 -10.49 -0.27 5.21
C GLY A 361 -10.74 1.13 4.63
N ASN A 362 -11.97 1.41 4.23
CA ASN A 362 -12.36 2.73 3.73
C ASN A 362 -12.11 3.83 4.77
N LEU A 363 -12.44 3.61 6.04
CA LEU A 363 -12.22 4.59 7.12
C LEU A 363 -10.73 4.90 7.32
N LEU A 364 -9.87 3.88 7.39
CA LEU A 364 -8.43 4.09 7.61
C LEU A 364 -7.75 4.74 6.41
N ALA A 365 -8.09 4.33 5.18
CA ALA A 365 -7.58 4.96 3.97
C ALA A 365 -8.05 6.42 3.84
N THR A 366 -9.35 6.68 4.06
CA THR A 366 -9.91 8.04 4.04
C THR A 366 -9.28 8.91 5.13
N GLY A 367 -9.03 8.34 6.32
CA GLY A 367 -8.36 9.02 7.41
C GLY A 367 -6.94 9.47 7.03
N LYS A 368 -6.15 8.58 6.42
CA LYS A 368 -4.82 8.94 5.91
C LYS A 368 -4.90 10.01 4.82
N ALA A 369 -5.83 9.88 3.89
CA ALA A 369 -6.04 10.86 2.81
C ALA A 369 -6.41 12.26 3.34
N ALA A 370 -7.24 12.35 4.38
CA ALA A 370 -7.69 13.61 4.98
C ALA A 370 -6.58 14.30 5.81
N ASN A 371 -5.76 13.52 6.51
CA ASN A 371 -4.84 14.03 7.52
C ASN A 371 -3.39 14.15 7.02
N GLY A 372 -3.03 13.41 5.96
CA GLY A 372 -1.65 13.29 5.50
C GLY A 372 -0.76 12.39 6.37
N TRP A 373 -1.37 11.77 7.38
CA TRP A 373 -0.77 10.78 8.26
C TRP A 373 -1.85 9.81 8.73
N TYR A 374 -1.47 8.68 9.32
CA TYR A 374 -2.40 7.69 9.87
C TYR A 374 -3.33 8.34 10.90
N ALA A 375 -4.64 8.26 10.65
CA ALA A 375 -5.64 8.95 11.45
C ALA A 375 -5.85 8.25 12.79
N ALA A 376 -5.74 9.01 13.87
CA ALA A 376 -6.19 8.56 15.18
C ALA A 376 -7.71 8.38 15.19
N LYS A 377 -8.22 7.63 16.17
CA LYS A 377 -9.64 7.29 16.26
C LYS A 377 -10.57 8.50 16.26
N GLU A 378 -10.22 9.59 16.93
CA GLU A 378 -11.00 10.83 16.95
C GLU A 378 -11.13 11.43 15.55
N GLN A 379 -10.04 11.39 14.77
CA GLN A 379 -10.04 11.85 13.38
C GLN A 379 -10.84 10.90 12.47
N VAL A 380 -10.82 9.59 12.74
CA VAL A 380 -11.69 8.61 12.04
C VAL A 380 -13.17 8.90 12.29
N LYS A 381 -13.53 9.34 13.51
CA LYS A 381 -14.91 9.73 13.84
C LYS A 381 -15.42 10.87 12.98
N GLU A 382 -14.58 11.86 12.71
CA GLU A 382 -14.92 13.04 11.88
C GLU A 382 -15.27 12.63 10.44
N LEU A 383 -14.73 11.52 9.95
CA LEU A 383 -15.02 10.99 8.61
C LEU A 383 -16.46 10.50 8.46
N LEU A 384 -17.15 10.21 9.57
CA LEU A 384 -18.54 9.75 9.53
C LEU A 384 -19.48 10.84 8.98
N ASP A 385 -19.11 12.11 9.14
CA ASP A 385 -19.86 13.28 8.66
C ASP A 385 -19.64 13.54 7.16
N LEU A 386 -18.68 12.85 6.52
CA LEU A 386 -18.48 12.95 5.07
C LEU A 386 -19.59 12.24 4.30
N ASP A 387 -19.92 12.77 3.13
CA ASP A 387 -20.83 12.12 2.20
C ASP A 387 -20.19 10.83 1.61
N LEU A 388 -21.05 9.89 1.26
CA LEU A 388 -20.64 8.72 0.49
C LEU A 388 -20.37 9.12 -0.96
N SER A 389 -19.44 8.45 -1.63
CA SER A 389 -19.20 8.65 -3.06
C SER A 389 -20.49 8.44 -3.86
N PRO A 390 -20.95 9.44 -4.65
CA PRO A 390 -22.12 9.28 -5.50
C PRO A 390 -21.97 8.13 -6.49
N ARG A 391 -20.76 7.93 -7.03
CA ARG A 391 -20.44 6.80 -7.91
C ARG A 391 -20.56 5.48 -7.15
N GLY A 392 -19.94 5.38 -5.98
CA GLY A 392 -20.01 4.17 -5.15
C GLY A 392 -21.44 3.78 -4.77
N VAL A 393 -22.29 4.76 -4.43
CA VAL A 393 -23.72 4.52 -4.13
C VAL A 393 -24.47 3.99 -5.36
N SER A 394 -24.28 4.62 -6.52
CA SER A 394 -24.85 4.14 -7.79
C SER A 394 -24.39 2.72 -8.12
N ASP A 395 -23.10 2.44 -7.93
CA ASP A 395 -22.52 1.13 -8.25
C ASP A 395 -23.00 0.03 -7.29
N LEU A 396 -23.23 0.35 -6.01
CA LEU A 396 -23.91 -0.53 -5.06
C LEU A 396 -25.31 -0.93 -5.55
N GLU A 397 -26.12 0.04 -5.98
CA GLU A 397 -27.48 -0.20 -6.47
C GLU A 397 -27.48 -1.10 -7.72
N LYS A 398 -26.54 -0.86 -8.65
CA LYS A 398 -26.37 -1.70 -9.85
C LYS A 398 -26.02 -3.14 -9.50
N VAL A 399 -25.08 -3.35 -8.56
CA VAL A 399 -24.69 -4.70 -8.11
C VAL A 399 -25.87 -5.41 -7.46
N GLN A 400 -26.60 -4.74 -6.56
CA GLN A 400 -27.78 -5.30 -5.89
C GLN A 400 -28.92 -5.66 -6.85
N ALA A 401 -29.06 -4.91 -7.95
CA ALA A 401 -30.05 -5.20 -9.00
C ALA A 401 -29.57 -6.25 -10.02
N SER A 402 -28.32 -6.70 -9.95
CA SER A 402 -27.71 -7.64 -10.88
C SER A 402 -27.84 -9.09 -10.41
N LYS A 403 -27.46 -10.03 -11.29
CA LYS A 403 -27.34 -11.46 -10.95
C LYS A 403 -26.22 -11.77 -9.94
N TYR A 404 -25.36 -10.80 -9.62
CA TYR A 404 -24.20 -10.96 -8.74
C TYR A 404 -24.47 -10.51 -7.29
N ALA A 405 -25.71 -10.14 -6.95
CA ALA A 405 -26.07 -9.59 -5.64
C ALA A 405 -25.71 -10.51 -4.45
N ASP A 406 -25.69 -11.84 -4.65
CA ASP A 406 -25.34 -12.81 -3.61
C ASP A 406 -23.84 -13.18 -3.59
N GLU A 407 -23.06 -12.75 -4.59
CA GLU A 407 -21.62 -13.04 -4.74
C GLU A 407 -20.74 -11.82 -4.42
N VAL A 408 -21.34 -10.64 -4.27
CA VAL A 408 -20.63 -9.36 -4.17
C VAL A 408 -21.04 -8.59 -2.91
N VAL A 409 -20.05 -8.16 -2.14
CA VAL A 409 -20.21 -7.19 -1.06
C VAL A 409 -19.54 -5.91 -1.48
N LEU A 410 -20.29 -4.82 -1.65
CA LEU A 410 -19.77 -3.51 -2.08
C LEU A 410 -20.09 -2.44 -1.04
N VAL A 411 -19.07 -1.68 -0.66
CA VAL A 411 -19.15 -0.58 0.30
C VAL A 411 -18.70 0.71 -0.38
N PRO A 412 -19.60 1.69 -0.60
CA PRO A 412 -19.24 3.02 -1.08
C PRO A 412 -18.29 3.72 -0.10
N SER A 413 -17.24 4.35 -0.61
CA SER A 413 -16.25 5.07 0.22
C SER A 413 -16.78 6.41 0.73
N LYS A 414 -16.23 6.89 1.85
CA LYS A 414 -16.41 8.27 2.30
C LYS A 414 -15.57 9.19 1.41
N TYR A 415 -16.23 10.09 0.67
CA TYR A 415 -15.59 10.81 -0.43
C TYR A 415 -14.86 12.07 0.04
N ILE A 416 -13.66 12.28 -0.51
CA ILE A 416 -12.86 13.49 -0.33
C ILE A 416 -12.47 14.02 -1.71
N ASP A 417 -12.87 15.24 -2.04
CA ASP A 417 -12.54 15.88 -3.32
C ASP A 417 -11.04 16.23 -3.44
N LYS A 418 -10.42 16.67 -2.33
CA LYS A 418 -9.02 17.13 -2.30
C LYS A 418 -8.24 16.43 -1.17
N PRO A 419 -7.72 15.22 -1.39
CA PRO A 419 -6.88 14.56 -0.40
C PRO A 419 -5.60 15.36 -0.16
N LYS A 420 -5.13 15.40 1.09
CA LYS A 420 -3.82 16.01 1.42
C LYS A 420 -2.65 15.11 1.01
N TYR A 421 -2.90 13.81 0.90
CA TYR A 421 -1.87 12.80 0.72
C TYR A 421 -2.47 11.58 0.02
N THR A 422 -1.70 10.93 -0.85
CA THR A 422 -2.18 9.82 -1.68
C THR A 422 -1.30 8.57 -1.62
N ILE A 423 -0.21 8.60 -0.86
CA ILE A 423 0.73 7.46 -0.77
C ILE A 423 0.27 6.50 0.33
N GLY A 424 0.27 5.20 0.01
CA GLY A 424 -0.09 4.12 0.91
C GLY A 424 -1.53 4.18 1.41
N LEU A 425 -2.45 4.69 0.58
CA LEU A 425 -3.90 4.61 0.84
C LEU A 425 -4.40 3.18 0.71
N GLY A 426 -3.94 2.45 -0.32
CA GLY A 426 -4.23 1.01 -0.49
C GLY A 426 -3.74 0.20 0.71
N ASP A 427 -2.51 0.42 1.15
CA ASP A 427 -1.96 -0.25 2.36
C ASP A 427 -2.79 0.03 3.62
N SER A 428 -3.27 1.27 3.78
CA SER A 428 -4.16 1.64 4.89
C SER A 428 -5.53 0.99 4.76
N PHE A 429 -6.05 0.84 3.55
CA PHE A 429 -7.27 0.09 3.27
C PHE A 429 -7.11 -1.39 3.66
N VAL A 430 -6.05 -2.06 3.17
CA VAL A 430 -5.74 -3.47 3.48
C VAL A 430 -5.73 -3.72 4.98
N SER A 431 -5.12 -2.79 5.72
CA SER A 431 -5.04 -2.84 7.17
C SER A 431 -6.42 -2.94 7.82
N GLY A 432 -7.38 -2.11 7.39
CA GLY A 432 -8.73 -2.09 7.95
C GLY A 432 -9.52 -3.33 7.58
N VAL A 433 -9.28 -3.91 6.39
CA VAL A 433 -9.90 -5.21 6.01
C VAL A 433 -9.49 -6.31 6.98
N GLN A 434 -8.26 -6.30 7.51
CA GLN A 434 -7.80 -7.34 8.43
C GLN A 434 -8.59 -7.37 9.76
N ILE A 435 -9.30 -6.31 10.11
CA ILE A 435 -10.06 -6.22 11.38
C ILE A 435 -11.18 -7.27 11.44
N CYS A 436 -11.76 -7.67 10.31
CA CYS A 436 -12.85 -8.64 10.28
C CYS A 436 -12.38 -10.10 10.43
N PHE A 437 -11.08 -10.38 10.28
CA PHE A 437 -10.53 -11.73 10.43
C PHE A 437 -10.17 -11.98 11.87
#